data_AF-R7HN58-F1
#
_entry.id   AF-R7HN58-F1
#
_cell.length_a   1.000
_cell.length_b   1.000
_cell.length_c   1.000
_cell.angle_alpha   90.00
_cell.angle_beta   90.00
_cell.angle_gamma   90.00
#
_symmetry.space_group_name_H-M   'P 1'
#
loop_
_entity.id
_entity.type
_entity.pdbx_description
1 polymer ?
#
loop_
_entity_poly.entity_id
_entity_poly.type
_entity_poly.pdbx_seq_one_letter_code
_entity_poly.pdbx_strand_id
1 'polypeptide(L)'
;MAKGMGSEFCNQNAYDAVQVHGGSGFMKDYACERIYRDARITSIYEGTTQLQVVAAIRHVTTGTYLNQINAYAAEEYAPETSELKERLVKMTALYEEALKTVVDNKNTEYTDFHARRLVEMAGHIIMGYLLLGDTTRNEKFLKSANVYVNFGEAEVEKHHKFIMSFKPDGLENYR
;
A
#
# COMPACT_ATOMS: atom_id res chain seq x y z
N MET A 1 5.08 7.56 -1.62
CA MET A 1 4.19 6.74 -0.76
C MET A 1 3.26 7.59 0.09
N ALA A 2 3.77 8.44 1.00
CA ALA A 2 2.94 9.24 1.93
C ALA A 2 1.79 10.01 1.25
N LYS A 3 2.08 10.81 0.21
CA LYS A 3 1.04 11.56 -0.51
C LYS A 3 0.06 10.64 -1.21
N GLY A 4 0.54 9.76 -2.11
CA GLY A 4 -0.30 8.86 -2.90
C GLY A 4 -1.22 8.00 -2.04
N MET A 5 -0.66 7.06 -1.27
CA MET A 5 -1.45 6.15 -0.44
C MET A 5 -2.23 6.87 0.64
N GLY A 6 -1.62 7.86 1.31
CA GLY A 6 -2.30 8.61 2.37
C GLY A 6 -3.53 9.36 1.87
N SER A 7 -3.45 9.96 0.67
CA SER A 7 -4.59 10.63 0.06
C SER A 7 -5.71 9.65 -0.34
N GLU A 8 -5.37 8.46 -0.85
CA GLU A 8 -6.36 7.43 -1.18
C GLU A 8 -7.05 6.87 0.07
N PHE A 9 -6.29 6.58 1.14
CA PHE A 9 -6.87 6.18 2.43
C PHE A 9 -7.73 7.30 3.04
N CYS A 10 -7.32 8.56 2.92
CA CYS A 10 -8.13 9.70 3.37
C CYS A 10 -9.48 9.74 2.65
N ASN A 11 -9.49 9.52 1.33
CA ASN A 11 -10.71 9.44 0.53
C ASN A 11 -11.60 8.27 0.97
N GLN A 12 -11.03 7.07 1.14
CA GLN A 12 -11.76 5.89 1.57
C GLN A 12 -12.38 6.08 2.97
N ASN A 13 -11.60 6.56 3.93
CA ASN A 13 -12.09 6.81 5.29
C ASN A 13 -13.19 7.87 5.32
N ALA A 14 -13.07 8.93 4.52
CA ALA A 14 -14.09 9.96 4.42
C ALA A 14 -15.39 9.43 3.78
N TYR A 15 -15.27 8.55 2.79
CA TYR A 15 -16.41 7.84 2.19
C TYR A 15 -17.11 6.94 3.21
N ASP A 16 -16.35 6.13 3.93
CA ASP A 16 -16.89 5.21 4.94
C ASP A 16 -17.53 5.99 6.10
N ALA A 17 -16.99 7.15 6.47
CA ALA A 17 -17.59 8.01 7.48
C ALA A 17 -19.00 8.49 7.09
N VAL A 18 -19.24 8.81 5.82
CA VAL A 18 -20.59 9.12 5.31
C VAL A 18 -21.47 7.87 5.42
N GLN A 19 -20.97 6.71 5.00
CA GLN A 19 -21.71 5.45 5.01
C GLN A 19 -22.16 5.03 6.42
N VAL A 20 -21.30 5.19 7.43
CA VAL A 20 -21.62 4.88 8.84
C VAL A 20 -22.82 5.70 9.34
N HIS A 21 -22.99 6.93 8.86
CA HIS A 21 -24.09 7.82 9.24
C HIS A 21 -25.34 7.64 8.36
N GLY A 22 -25.30 6.77 7.34
CA GLY A 22 -26.40 6.55 6.40
C GLY A 22 -26.85 7.84 5.70
N GLY A 23 -28.17 7.98 5.48
CA GLY A 23 -28.73 9.16 4.81
C GLY A 23 -28.40 10.48 5.53
N SER A 24 -28.29 10.45 6.86
CA SER A 24 -27.88 11.61 7.66
C SER A 24 -26.46 12.08 7.32
N GLY A 25 -25.54 11.14 7.05
CA GLY A 25 -24.17 11.46 6.64
C GLY A 25 -24.06 12.24 5.33
N PHE A 26 -25.09 12.16 4.49
CA PHE A 26 -25.19 12.90 3.22
C PHE A 26 -25.83 14.29 3.39
N MET A 27 -26.46 14.56 4.54
CA MET A 27 -27.07 15.87 4.83
C MET A 27 -26.00 16.85 5.30
N LYS A 28 -26.18 18.14 4.98
CA LYS A 28 -25.25 19.22 5.35
C LYS A 28 -25.19 19.50 6.86
N ASP A 29 -26.12 18.94 7.63
CA ASP A 29 -26.14 19.03 9.09
C ASP A 29 -24.99 18.23 9.73
N TYR A 30 -24.42 17.26 9.00
CA TYR A 30 -23.28 16.46 9.44
C TYR A 30 -22.02 16.86 8.65
N ALA A 31 -20.88 16.88 9.34
CA ALA A 31 -19.60 17.26 8.73
C ALA A 31 -19.09 16.24 7.69
N CYS A 32 -19.60 15.01 7.68
CA CYS A 32 -19.13 13.89 6.87
C CYS A 32 -19.14 14.21 5.36
N GLU A 33 -20.24 14.79 4.84
CA GLU A 33 -20.34 15.15 3.42
C GLU A 33 -19.26 16.15 3.00
N ARG A 34 -18.99 17.13 3.87
CA ARG A 34 -17.95 18.15 3.64
C ARG A 34 -16.57 17.52 3.65
N ILE A 35 -16.29 16.68 4.65
CA ILE A 35 -15.00 15.97 4.75
C ILE A 35 -14.77 15.10 3.52
N TYR A 36 -15.80 14.42 3.01
CA TYR A 36 -15.69 13.63 1.77
C TYR A 36 -15.33 14.49 0.55
N ARG A 37 -15.99 15.65 0.39
CA ARG A 37 -15.64 16.59 -0.69
C ARG A 37 -14.23 17.15 -0.54
N ASP A 38 -13.84 17.53 0.67
CA ASP A 38 -12.52 18.12 0.95
C ASP A 38 -11.40 17.06 0.76
N ALA A 39 -11.65 15.81 1.13
CA ALA A 39 -10.70 14.71 0.92
C ALA A 39 -10.41 14.48 -0.57
N ARG A 40 -11.38 14.74 -1.46
CA ARG A 40 -11.25 14.43 -2.90
C ARG A 40 -10.08 15.13 -3.58
N ILE A 41 -9.78 16.36 -3.19
CA ILE A 41 -8.72 17.14 -3.83
C ILE A 41 -7.32 16.59 -3.52
N THR A 42 -7.17 15.88 -2.39
CA THR A 42 -5.86 15.43 -1.89
C THR A 42 -5.18 14.43 -2.82
N SER A 43 -5.94 13.63 -3.57
CA SER A 43 -5.40 12.70 -4.58
C SER A 43 -5.23 13.32 -5.97
N ILE A 44 -5.64 14.58 -6.16
CA ILE A 44 -5.63 15.27 -7.47
C ILE A 44 -4.53 16.33 -7.54
N TYR A 45 -4.50 17.27 -6.59
CA TYR A 45 -3.50 18.34 -6.59
C TYR A 45 -2.12 17.87 -6.13
N GLU A 46 -1.10 18.66 -6.45
CA GLU A 46 0.31 18.37 -6.17
C GLU A 46 0.75 16.99 -6.71
N GLY A 47 0.28 16.67 -7.91
CA GLY A 47 0.53 15.42 -8.63
C GLY A 47 -0.46 14.33 -8.25
N THR A 48 -1.23 13.85 -9.23
CA THR A 48 -2.23 12.79 -9.05
C THR A 48 -1.62 11.51 -8.47
N THR A 49 -2.43 10.62 -7.90
CA THR A 49 -1.94 9.31 -7.41
C THR A 49 -1.14 8.55 -8.46
N GLN A 50 -1.54 8.61 -9.74
CA GLN A 50 -0.78 7.99 -10.82
C GLN A 50 0.58 8.67 -11.05
N LEU A 51 0.67 10.00 -10.99
CA LEU A 51 1.95 10.70 -11.06
C LEU A 51 2.84 10.38 -9.85
N GLN A 52 2.26 10.17 -8.67
CA GLN A 52 3.01 9.72 -7.49
C GLN A 52 3.56 8.30 -7.67
N VAL A 53 2.81 7.41 -8.33
CA VAL A 53 3.29 6.07 -8.70
C VAL A 53 4.46 6.17 -9.69
N VAL A 54 4.33 6.99 -10.74
CA VAL A 54 5.42 7.22 -11.72
C VAL A 54 6.67 7.80 -11.03
N ALA A 55 6.51 8.70 -10.06
CA ALA A 55 7.64 9.21 -9.28
C ALA A 55 8.27 8.14 -8.36
N ALA A 56 7.45 7.21 -7.85
CA ALA A 56 7.87 6.18 -6.90
C ALA A 56 8.48 4.94 -7.57
N ILE A 57 8.12 4.60 -8.81
CA ILE A 57 8.52 3.34 -9.45
C ILE A 57 10.03 3.17 -9.54
N ARG A 58 10.78 4.26 -9.72
CA ARG A 58 12.25 4.22 -9.72
C ARG A 58 12.81 3.64 -8.41
N HIS A 59 12.17 3.90 -7.27
CA HIS A 59 12.62 3.43 -5.96
C HIS A 59 12.30 1.95 -5.73
N VAL A 60 11.31 1.43 -6.46
CA VAL A 60 11.02 -0.01 -6.56
C VAL A 60 12.09 -0.67 -7.43
N THR A 61 12.30 -0.18 -8.65
CA THR A 61 13.21 -0.83 -9.63
C THR A 61 14.69 -0.73 -9.27
N THR A 62 15.11 0.32 -8.55
CA THR A 62 16.49 0.44 -8.04
C THR A 62 16.71 -0.30 -6.71
N GLY A 63 15.66 -0.91 -6.14
CA GLY A 63 15.73 -1.62 -4.86
C GLY A 63 15.79 -0.71 -3.63
N THR A 64 15.57 0.61 -3.76
CA THR A 64 15.57 1.53 -2.61
C THR A 64 14.54 1.09 -1.56
N TYR A 65 13.30 0.77 -1.97
CA TYR A 65 12.28 0.31 -1.04
C TYR A 65 12.56 -1.08 -0.49
N LEU A 66 13.11 -1.99 -1.30
CA LEU A 66 13.47 -3.33 -0.83
C LEU A 66 14.57 -3.26 0.23
N ASN A 67 15.59 -2.43 0.03
CA ASN A 67 16.65 -2.22 1.00
C ASN A 67 16.12 -1.64 2.31
N GLN A 68 15.17 -0.71 2.23
CA GLN A 68 14.49 -0.15 3.41
C GLN A 68 13.67 -1.21 4.15
N ILE A 69 12.93 -2.05 3.43
CA ILE A 69 12.17 -3.18 4.00
C ILE A 69 13.12 -4.15 4.71
N ASN A 70 14.23 -4.52 4.06
CA ASN A 70 15.23 -5.41 4.62
C ASN A 70 15.92 -4.82 5.86
N ALA A 71 16.13 -3.50 5.89
CA ALA A 71 16.64 -2.81 7.07
C ALA A 71 15.67 -2.94 8.25
N TYR A 72 14.37 -2.73 8.03
CA TYR A 72 13.35 -2.95 9.07
C TYR A 72 13.26 -4.42 9.49
N ALA A 73 13.31 -5.36 8.55
CA ALA A 73 13.30 -6.78 8.86
C ALA A 73 14.46 -7.21 9.77
N ALA A 74 15.62 -6.53 9.67
CA ALA A 74 16.80 -6.79 10.49
C ALA A 74 16.72 -6.19 11.90
N GLU A 75 15.77 -5.29 12.18
CA GLU A 75 15.57 -4.73 13.53
C GLU A 75 15.05 -5.77 14.52
N GLU A 76 15.35 -5.55 15.80
CA GLU A 76 14.79 -6.31 16.92
C GLU A 76 13.46 -5.70 17.35
N TYR A 77 12.45 -6.55 17.50
CA TYR A 77 11.11 -6.17 17.93
C TYR A 77 10.72 -6.95 19.17
N ALA A 78 9.69 -6.47 19.88
CA ALA A 78 9.18 -7.15 21.07
C ALA A 78 8.77 -8.61 20.76
N PRO A 79 9.16 -9.61 21.57
CA PRO A 79 8.95 -11.04 21.28
C PRO A 79 7.51 -11.44 20.96
N GLU A 80 6.54 -10.77 21.60
CA GLU A 80 5.10 -10.95 21.39
C GLU A 80 4.63 -10.59 19.97
N THR A 81 5.46 -9.90 19.19
CA THR A 81 5.15 -9.50 17.80
C THR A 81 5.85 -10.35 16.74
N SER A 82 6.49 -11.44 17.16
CA SER A 82 7.18 -12.41 16.28
C SER A 82 6.31 -12.90 15.12
N GLU A 83 5.04 -13.25 15.38
CA GLU A 83 4.10 -13.67 14.34
C GLU A 83 3.85 -12.57 13.29
N LEU A 84 3.69 -11.31 13.73
CA LEU A 84 3.52 -10.18 12.81
C LEU A 84 4.77 -9.95 11.96
N LYS A 85 5.95 -10.08 12.56
CA LYS A 85 7.22 -10.00 11.83
C LYS A 85 7.31 -11.09 10.76
N GLU A 86 6.95 -12.33 11.09
CA GLU A 86 6.97 -13.45 10.14
C GLU A 86 6.03 -13.21 8.94
N ARG A 87 4.84 -12.65 9.18
CA ARG A 87 3.91 -12.27 8.10
C ARG A 87 4.49 -11.19 7.19
N LEU A 88 5.13 -10.17 7.74
CA LEU A 88 5.80 -9.12 6.96
C LEU A 88 6.96 -9.66 6.12
N VAL A 89 7.71 -10.64 6.65
CA VAL A 89 8.75 -11.35 5.89
C VAL A 89 8.13 -12.13 4.71
N LYS A 90 7.01 -12.82 4.92
CA LYS A 90 6.29 -13.51 3.83
C LYS A 90 5.78 -12.53 2.77
N MET A 91 5.19 -11.40 3.18
CA MET A 91 4.78 -10.33 2.26
C MET A 91 5.96 -9.79 1.45
N THR A 92 7.14 -9.66 2.08
CA THR A 92 8.37 -9.22 1.41
C THR A 92 8.81 -10.22 0.34
N ALA A 93 8.78 -11.52 0.63
CA ALA A 93 9.10 -12.56 -0.36
C ALA A 93 8.17 -12.51 -1.58
N LEU A 94 6.86 -12.30 -1.37
CA LEU A 94 5.90 -12.10 -2.48
C LEU A 94 6.24 -10.84 -3.30
N TYR A 95 6.60 -9.75 -2.63
CA TYR A 95 7.01 -8.52 -3.30
C TYR A 95 8.27 -8.71 -4.14
N GLU A 96 9.29 -9.41 -3.63
CA GLU A 96 10.52 -9.71 -4.38
C GLU A 96 10.24 -10.57 -5.62
N GLU A 97 9.40 -11.60 -5.49
CA GLU A 97 9.00 -12.44 -6.62
C GLU A 97 8.24 -11.64 -7.69
N ALA A 98 7.29 -10.81 -7.27
CA ALA A 98 6.52 -9.95 -8.17
C ALA A 98 7.43 -8.91 -8.86
N LEU A 99 8.34 -8.29 -8.11
CA LEU A 99 9.32 -7.34 -8.64
C LEU A 99 10.20 -8.00 -9.69
N LYS A 100 10.74 -9.17 -9.39
CA LYS A 100 11.56 -9.95 -10.32
C LYS A 100 10.81 -10.27 -11.59
N THR A 101 9.57 -10.78 -11.48
CA THR A 101 8.72 -11.12 -12.63
C THR A 101 8.50 -9.92 -13.56
N VAL A 102 8.28 -8.73 -13.00
CA VAL A 102 8.06 -7.51 -13.79
C VAL A 102 9.36 -7.00 -14.44
N VAL A 103 10.44 -6.92 -13.67
CA VAL A 103 11.71 -6.33 -14.14
C VAL A 103 12.42 -7.24 -15.13
N ASP A 104 12.41 -8.56 -14.93
CA ASP A 104 13.06 -9.54 -15.81
C ASP A 104 12.41 -9.59 -17.20
N ASN A 105 11.18 -9.09 -17.35
CA ASN A 105 10.52 -8.97 -18.65
C ASN A 105 11.20 -7.95 -19.58
N LYS A 106 11.97 -7.00 -19.03
CA LYS A 106 12.67 -5.94 -19.80
C LYS A 106 11.77 -5.12 -20.73
N ASN A 107 10.48 -5.06 -20.41
CA ASN A 107 9.48 -4.28 -21.13
C ASN A 107 9.03 -3.10 -20.26
N THR A 108 9.27 -1.88 -20.74
CA THR A 108 8.90 -0.65 -20.03
C THR A 108 7.39 -0.50 -19.90
N GLU A 109 6.61 -0.79 -20.94
CA GLU A 109 5.15 -0.72 -20.90
C GLU A 109 4.58 -1.71 -19.86
N TYR A 110 5.14 -2.92 -19.80
CA TYR A 110 4.80 -3.90 -18.78
C TYR A 110 5.10 -3.42 -17.36
N THR A 111 6.27 -2.80 -17.19
CA THR A 111 6.69 -2.23 -15.91
C THR A 111 5.75 -1.10 -15.47
N ASP A 112 5.44 -0.18 -16.38
CA ASP A 112 4.54 0.95 -16.11
C ASP A 112 3.12 0.47 -15.78
N PHE A 113 2.63 -0.55 -16.49
CA PHE A 113 1.33 -1.16 -16.23
C PHE A 113 1.22 -1.78 -14.83
N HIS A 114 2.30 -2.39 -14.34
CA HIS A 114 2.35 -2.99 -13.00
C HIS A 114 2.87 -2.05 -11.91
N ALA A 115 3.31 -0.84 -12.26
CA ALA A 115 3.99 0.08 -11.34
C ALA A 115 3.19 0.36 -10.07
N ARG A 116 1.89 0.64 -10.20
CA ARG A 116 1.03 0.91 -9.04
C ARG A 116 0.99 -0.25 -8.05
N ARG A 117 0.89 -1.48 -8.56
CA ARG A 117 0.81 -2.70 -7.75
C ARG A 117 2.10 -2.89 -6.96
N LEU A 118 3.26 -2.76 -7.60
CA LEU A 118 4.55 -2.88 -6.93
C LEU A 118 4.77 -1.78 -5.88
N VAL A 119 4.39 -0.54 -6.18
CA VAL A 119 4.48 0.58 -5.23
C VAL A 119 3.56 0.38 -4.03
N GLU A 120 2.32 -0.07 -4.24
CA GLU A 120 1.37 -0.35 -3.17
C GLU A 120 1.82 -1.55 -2.31
N MET A 121 2.34 -2.63 -2.92
CA MET A 121 2.93 -3.76 -2.20
C MET A 121 4.05 -3.29 -1.24
N ALA A 122 5.03 -2.54 -1.76
CA ALA A 122 6.11 -1.99 -0.95
C ALA A 122 5.58 -1.07 0.17
N GLY A 123 4.58 -0.24 -0.14
CA GLY A 123 3.97 0.66 0.83
C GLY A 123 3.26 -0.06 1.98
N HIS A 124 2.51 -1.12 1.71
CA HIS A 124 1.87 -1.92 2.76
C HIS A 124 2.88 -2.60 3.68
N ILE A 125 3.95 -3.16 3.11
CA ILE A 125 5.03 -3.80 3.89
C ILE A 125 5.73 -2.77 4.77
N ILE A 126 6.13 -1.63 4.23
CA ILE A 126 6.79 -0.54 4.98
C ILE A 126 5.90 -0.05 6.12
N MET A 127 4.61 0.22 5.86
CA MET A 127 3.68 0.63 6.92
C MET A 127 3.49 -0.44 7.99
N GLY A 128 3.51 -1.72 7.62
CA GLY A 128 3.47 -2.83 8.56
C GLY A 128 4.67 -2.84 9.50
N TYR A 129 5.89 -2.67 8.97
CA TYR A 129 7.10 -2.54 9.78
C TYR A 129 7.10 -1.30 10.67
N LEU A 130 6.60 -0.15 10.18
CA LEU A 130 6.49 1.05 11.00
C LEU A 130 5.54 0.86 12.19
N LEU A 131 4.39 0.20 11.97
CA LEU A 131 3.45 -0.15 13.04
C LEU A 131 4.04 -1.19 14.00
N LEU A 132 4.83 -2.14 13.50
CA LEU A 132 5.58 -3.09 14.32
C LEU A 132 6.63 -2.38 15.20
N GLY A 133 7.32 -1.37 14.66
CA GLY A 133 8.20 -0.50 15.46
C GLY A 133 7.43 0.29 16.51
N ASP A 134 6.20 0.74 16.21
CA ASP A 134 5.32 1.40 17.16
C ASP A 134 4.92 0.50 18.34
N THR A 135 4.68 -0.79 18.13
CA THR A 135 4.33 -1.71 19.23
C THR A 135 5.45 -1.83 20.26
N THR A 136 6.72 -1.76 19.80
CA THR A 136 7.90 -1.81 20.68
C THR A 136 8.02 -0.55 21.52
N ARG A 137 7.55 0.60 20.99
CA ARG A 137 7.52 1.88 21.73
C ARG A 137 6.32 1.97 22.67
N ASN A 138 5.19 1.37 22.29
CA ASN A 138 3.94 1.43 23.05
C ASN A 138 2.99 0.28 22.66
N GLU A 139 2.67 -0.59 23.62
CA GLU A 139 1.81 -1.78 23.42
C GLU A 139 0.43 -1.45 22.83
N LYS A 140 -0.08 -0.22 22.99
CA LYS A 140 -1.40 0.18 22.49
C LYS A 140 -1.51 0.08 20.97
N PHE A 141 -0.38 0.12 20.26
CA PHE A 141 -0.35 -0.05 18.81
C PHE A 141 -0.48 -1.51 18.37
N LEU A 142 -0.35 -2.49 19.28
CA LEU A 142 -0.42 -3.91 18.94
C LEU A 142 -1.73 -4.28 18.24
N LYS A 143 -2.87 -3.74 18.70
CA LYS A 143 -4.16 -3.96 18.06
C LYS A 143 -4.18 -3.39 16.63
N SER A 144 -3.70 -2.17 16.44
CA SER A 144 -3.63 -1.52 15.14
C SER A 144 -2.69 -2.24 14.18
N ALA A 145 -1.53 -2.69 14.68
CA ALA A 145 -0.56 -3.47 13.90
C ALA A 145 -1.17 -4.78 13.42
N ASN A 146 -1.86 -5.53 14.29
CA ASN A 146 -2.56 -6.76 13.90
C ASN A 146 -3.60 -6.52 12.81
N VAL A 147 -4.47 -5.52 12.98
CA VAL A 147 -5.51 -5.20 12.01
C VAL A 147 -4.90 -4.77 10.67
N TYR A 148 -3.91 -3.89 10.71
CA TYR A 148 -3.30 -3.37 9.49
C TYR A 148 -2.46 -4.40 8.74
N VAL A 149 -1.65 -5.21 9.44
CA VAL A 149 -0.85 -6.27 8.80
C VAL A 149 -1.77 -7.29 8.12
N ASN A 150 -2.90 -7.62 8.75
CA ASN A 150 -3.90 -8.50 8.12
C ASN A 150 -4.49 -7.92 6.83
N PHE A 151 -4.85 -6.64 6.85
CA PHE A 151 -5.33 -5.95 5.65
C PHE A 151 -4.23 -5.85 4.57
N GLY A 152 -3.02 -5.46 4.97
CA GLY A 152 -1.88 -5.30 4.06
C GLY A 152 -1.43 -6.60 3.42
N GLU A 153 -1.48 -7.72 4.15
CA GLU A 153 -1.18 -9.06 3.62
C GLU A 153 -2.14 -9.42 2.48
N ALA A 154 -3.45 -9.22 2.68
CA ALA A 154 -4.45 -9.47 1.64
C ALA A 154 -4.25 -8.58 0.40
N GLU A 155 -3.89 -7.31 0.58
CA GLU A 155 -3.59 -6.40 -0.53
C GLU A 155 -2.32 -6.84 -1.30
N VAL A 156 -1.26 -7.25 -0.59
CA VAL A 156 -0.02 -7.76 -1.20
C VAL A 156 -0.30 -9.04 -1.98
N GLU A 157 -1.04 -10.00 -1.41
CA GLU A 157 -1.41 -11.24 -2.09
C GLU A 157 -2.26 -10.99 -3.34
N LYS A 158 -3.23 -10.06 -3.26
CA LYS A 158 -4.04 -9.65 -4.42
C LYS A 158 -3.16 -9.12 -5.55
N HIS A 159 -2.22 -8.24 -5.25
CA HIS A 159 -1.31 -7.67 -6.25
C HIS A 159 -0.35 -8.71 -6.83
N HIS A 160 0.26 -9.53 -5.97
CA HIS A 160 1.12 -10.63 -6.37
C HIS A 160 0.39 -11.57 -7.32
N LYS A 161 -0.79 -12.06 -6.91
CA LYS A 161 -1.60 -12.97 -7.72
C LYS A 161 -1.92 -12.37 -9.09
N PHE A 162 -2.29 -11.09 -9.14
CA PHE A 162 -2.54 -10.42 -10.42
C PHE A 162 -1.29 -10.44 -11.30
N ILE A 163 -0.13 -10.01 -10.77
CA ILE A 163 1.14 -9.97 -11.51
C ILE A 163 1.53 -11.36 -12.02
N MET A 164 1.48 -12.38 -11.16
CA MET A 164 1.87 -13.75 -11.52
C MET A 164 0.92 -14.41 -12.53
N SER A 165 -0.35 -14.01 -12.54
CA SER A 165 -1.34 -14.50 -13.50
C SER A 165 -1.30 -13.78 -14.86
N PHE A 166 -0.64 -12.63 -14.93
CA PHE A 166 -0.67 -11.77 -16.11
C PHE A 166 0.45 -12.13 -17.08
N LYS A 167 0.11 -12.33 -18.36
CA LYS A 167 1.08 -12.57 -19.44
C LYS A 167 1.39 -11.26 -20.15
N PRO A 168 2.65 -10.96 -20.52
CA PRO A 168 3.02 -9.73 -21.21
C PRO A 168 2.20 -9.44 -22.48
N ASP A 169 1.93 -10.46 -23.31
CA ASP A 169 1.09 -10.33 -24.52
C ASP A 169 -0.35 -9.88 -24.20
N GLY A 170 -0.79 -10.08 -22.96
CA GLY A 170 -2.09 -9.64 -22.47
C GLY A 170 -2.25 -8.12 -22.43
N LEU A 171 -1.15 -7.34 -22.52
CA LEU A 171 -1.18 -5.88 -22.59
C LEU A 171 -2.04 -5.36 -23.76
N GLU A 172 -2.11 -6.09 -24.87
CA GLU A 172 -2.93 -5.70 -26.03
C GLU A 172 -4.43 -5.57 -25.68
N ASN A 173 -4.91 -6.25 -24.63
CA ASN A 173 -6.30 -6.13 -24.18
C ASN A 173 -6.59 -4.83 -23.39
N TYR A 174 -5.56 -4.03 -23.11
CA TYR A 174 -5.64 -2.81 -22.30
C TYR A 174 -5.29 -1.55 -23.11
N ARG A 175 -5.21 -1.67 -24.44
CA ARG A 175 -4.97 -0.58 -25.39
C ARG A 175 -6.27 -0.04 -25.98
#